data_AF-A0A521S5Z0-F1
#
_entry.id   AF-A0A521S5Z0-F1
#
_cell.length_a   1.000
_cell.length_b   1.000
_cell.length_c   1.000
_cell.angle_alpha   90.00
_cell.angle_beta   90.00
_cell.angle_gamma   90.00
#
_symmetry.space_group_name_H-M   'P 1'
#
loop_
_entity.id
_entity.type
_entity.pdbx_description
1 polymer ?
#
loop_
_entity_poly.entity_id
_entity_poly.type
_entity_poly.pdbx_seq_one_letter_code
_entity_poly.pdbx_strand_id
1 'polypeptide(L)'
;MTTTSAAVPIAAEPRPTGRWRAFRERESVTGLLFVSPFIVGFILFSAIPMLASLVLSLTDFDPREPDEIHFIGLTNYQQMLSDPVLHESLGVTLRFALLVVPLTLAAALGVAMLVNSRLLAGRHVFRTLFYMPMQIPLVASTIVWIGVLHATTGWLNYALEGVGLPGPNWLQSTFWVGPALGLMGLWGIGNMMLIFLAGLQSVPTELYDAAKVDGAGPWASFRHVTLPMISPVLFYNLVIALIAAFQYFTQAYVVSNGRGDPDRATLFFNLNLYREAFGFFHMGYASALAWLLFVIVLGLTVVLFKTAGSWVFAGGER
;
A
#
# COMPACT_ATOMS: atom_id res chain seq x y z
N MET A 1 -46.04 -36.66 30.09
CA MET A 1 -46.34 -37.12 28.72
C MET A 1 -45.50 -36.29 27.77
N THR A 2 -44.52 -36.93 27.16
CA THR A 2 -43.53 -36.38 26.23
C THR A 2 -44.16 -36.15 24.86
N THR A 3 -44.21 -34.90 24.40
CA THR A 3 -44.60 -34.56 23.02
C THR A 3 -43.38 -34.64 22.12
N THR A 4 -43.27 -35.74 21.38
CA THR A 4 -42.29 -35.93 20.31
C THR A 4 -42.64 -35.00 19.15
N SER A 5 -41.86 -33.93 18.97
CA SER A 5 -41.92 -33.07 17.79
C SER A 5 -41.45 -33.87 16.56
N ALA A 6 -42.36 -34.12 15.62
CA ALA A 6 -42.03 -34.78 14.36
C ALA A 6 -41.24 -33.82 13.47
N ALA A 7 -40.00 -34.19 13.13
CA ALA A 7 -39.17 -33.45 12.19
C ALA A 7 -39.84 -33.36 10.80
N VAL A 8 -39.94 -32.14 10.27
CA VAL A 8 -40.39 -31.87 8.90
C VAL A 8 -39.35 -32.45 7.94
N PRO A 9 -39.73 -33.30 6.96
CA PRO A 9 -38.79 -33.81 5.98
C PRO A 9 -38.32 -32.66 5.08
N ILE A 10 -37.01 -32.41 5.06
CA ILE A 10 -36.37 -31.46 4.14
C ILE A 10 -36.58 -32.02 2.73
N ALA A 11 -37.40 -31.34 1.92
CA ALA A 11 -37.63 -31.71 0.53
C ALA A 11 -36.28 -31.70 -0.23
N ALA A 12 -35.91 -32.82 -0.82
CA ALA A 12 -34.69 -32.93 -1.61
C ALA A 12 -34.76 -31.97 -2.81
N GLU A 13 -33.75 -31.12 -2.99
CA GLU A 13 -33.66 -30.22 -4.13
C GLU A 13 -33.76 -31.00 -5.45
N PRO A 14 -34.61 -30.58 -6.39
CA PRO A 14 -34.75 -31.26 -7.67
C PRO A 14 -33.41 -31.25 -8.42
N ARG A 15 -32.88 -32.43 -8.73
CA ARG A 15 -31.65 -32.58 -9.52
C ARG A 15 -31.83 -31.85 -10.86
N PRO A 16 -30.92 -30.95 -11.26
CA PRO A 16 -31.07 -30.17 -12.49
C PRO A 16 -31.16 -31.11 -13.69
N THR A 17 -32.26 -31.05 -14.44
CA THR A 17 -32.42 -31.81 -15.67
C THR A 17 -31.39 -31.36 -16.72
N GLY A 18 -31.05 -32.22 -17.68
CA GLY A 18 -29.92 -32.00 -18.62
C GLY A 18 -29.92 -30.66 -19.37
N ARG A 19 -31.09 -30.03 -19.55
CA ARG A 19 -31.21 -28.68 -20.15
C ARG A 19 -30.64 -27.57 -19.26
N TRP A 20 -30.74 -27.67 -17.93
CA TRP A 20 -30.19 -26.70 -16.99
C TRP A 20 -28.66 -26.81 -16.86
N ARG A 21 -28.11 -28.03 -17.03
CA ARG A 21 -26.66 -28.24 -17.13
C ARG A 21 -26.08 -27.60 -18.40
N ALA A 22 -26.70 -27.86 -19.56
CA ALA A 22 -26.28 -27.26 -20.83
C ALA A 22 -26.41 -25.73 -20.84
N PHE A 23 -27.41 -25.17 -20.16
CA PHE A 23 -27.57 -23.71 -19.99
C PHE A 23 -26.46 -23.12 -19.09
N ARG A 24 -26.17 -23.73 -17.93
CA ARG A 24 -25.05 -23.34 -17.05
C ARG A 24 -23.69 -23.44 -17.73
N GLU A 25 -23.47 -24.44 -18.58
CA GLU A 25 -22.23 -24.58 -19.36
C GLU A 25 -22.10 -23.46 -20.39
N ARG A 26 -23.19 -23.13 -21.10
CA ARG A 26 -23.22 -21.99 -22.05
C ARG A 26 -23.01 -20.64 -21.35
N GLU A 27 -23.61 -20.46 -20.19
CA GLU A 27 -23.46 -19.25 -19.37
C GLU A 27 -22.02 -19.11 -18.85
N SER A 28 -21.41 -20.22 -18.41
CA SER A 28 -20.00 -20.25 -18.00
C SER A 28 -19.06 -19.93 -19.16
N VAL A 29 -19.31 -20.47 -20.36
CA VAL A 29 -18.51 -20.17 -21.57
C VAL A 29 -18.67 -18.70 -21.99
N THR A 30 -19.89 -18.16 -21.90
CA THR A 30 -20.15 -16.74 -22.21
C THR A 30 -19.45 -15.82 -21.20
N GLY A 31 -19.50 -16.17 -19.91
CA GLY A 31 -18.73 -15.48 -18.88
C GLY A 31 -17.23 -15.54 -19.14
N LEU A 32 -16.71 -16.71 -19.52
CA LEU A 32 -15.28 -16.88 -19.84
C LEU A 32 -14.88 -16.05 -21.07
N LEU A 33 -15.73 -15.98 -22.10
CA LEU A 33 -15.51 -15.14 -23.29
C LEU A 33 -15.41 -13.65 -22.92
N PHE A 34 -16.29 -13.15 -22.04
CA PHE A 34 -16.22 -11.76 -21.58
C PHE A 34 -14.98 -11.45 -20.74
N VAL A 35 -14.51 -12.41 -19.94
CA VAL A 35 -13.30 -12.25 -19.12
C VAL A 35 -12.02 -12.57 -19.91
N SER A 36 -12.13 -13.23 -21.08
CA SER A 36 -10.99 -13.68 -21.87
C SER A 36 -10.01 -12.57 -22.29
N PRO A 37 -10.42 -11.34 -22.66
CA PRO A 37 -9.46 -10.28 -22.99
C PRO A 37 -8.59 -9.90 -21.79
N PHE A 38 -9.17 -9.89 -20.58
CA PHE A 38 -8.41 -9.65 -19.34
C PHE A 38 -7.47 -10.82 -19.04
N ILE A 39 -7.95 -12.07 -19.13
CA ILE A 39 -7.11 -13.26 -18.86
C ILE A 39 -5.93 -13.31 -19.83
N VAL A 40 -6.18 -13.11 -21.12
CA VAL A 40 -5.13 -13.09 -22.15
C VAL A 40 -4.13 -11.97 -21.86
N GLY A 41 -4.61 -10.76 -21.57
CA GLY A 41 -3.74 -9.64 -21.19
C GLY A 41 -2.91 -9.92 -19.94
N PHE A 42 -3.52 -10.46 -18.89
CA PHE A 42 -2.84 -10.84 -17.65
C PHE A 42 -1.77 -11.90 -17.89
N ILE A 43 -2.08 -12.96 -18.65
CA ILE A 43 -1.11 -14.02 -18.94
C ILE A 43 0.06 -13.46 -19.73
N LEU A 44 -0.21 -12.75 -20.83
CA LEU A 44 0.82 -12.27 -21.75
C LEU A 44 1.69 -11.17 -21.15
N PHE A 45 1.09 -10.20 -20.47
CA PHE A 45 1.79 -8.99 -20.02
C PHE A 45 2.13 -8.98 -18.52
N SER A 46 1.64 -9.94 -17.73
CA SER A 46 1.96 -10.02 -16.29
C SER A 46 2.54 -11.38 -15.90
N ALA A 47 1.81 -12.47 -16.14
CA ALA A 47 2.24 -13.80 -15.67
C ALA A 47 3.50 -14.29 -16.39
N ILE A 48 3.58 -14.15 -17.73
CA ILE A 48 4.75 -14.57 -18.50
C ILE A 48 6.01 -13.78 -18.10
N PRO A 49 6.03 -12.43 -18.10
CA PRO A 49 7.21 -11.68 -17.66
C PRO A 49 7.62 -11.95 -16.21
N MET A 50 6.65 -12.18 -15.32
CA MET A 50 6.92 -12.55 -13.92
C MET A 50 7.58 -13.93 -13.82
N LEU A 51 7.10 -14.93 -14.56
CA LEU A 51 7.74 -16.24 -14.60
C LEU A 51 9.11 -16.19 -15.28
N ALA A 52 9.27 -15.37 -16.32
CA ALA A 52 10.56 -15.14 -16.95
C ALA A 52 11.56 -14.54 -15.96
N SER A 53 11.17 -13.55 -15.15
CA SER A 53 12.05 -13.00 -14.11
C SER A 53 12.43 -14.04 -13.04
N LEU A 54 11.55 -14.99 -12.72
CA LEU A 54 11.90 -16.11 -11.84
C LEU A 54 12.95 -17.05 -12.45
N VAL A 55 12.89 -17.28 -13.76
CA VAL A 55 13.92 -18.07 -14.44
C VAL A 55 15.23 -17.28 -14.47
N LEU A 56 15.18 -15.99 -14.81
CA LEU A 56 16.35 -15.11 -14.84
C LEU A 56 17.02 -14.99 -13.47
N SER A 57 16.26 -15.03 -12.36
CA SER A 57 16.82 -14.97 -11.01
C SER A 57 17.74 -16.15 -10.67
N LEU A 58 17.65 -17.25 -11.43
CA LEU A 58 18.49 -18.44 -11.30
C LEU A 58 19.69 -18.45 -12.27
N THR A 59 19.88 -17.35 -13.00
CA THR A 59 20.93 -17.15 -14.00
C THR A 59 21.79 -15.93 -13.68
N ASP A 60 22.96 -15.83 -14.30
CA ASP A 60 23.84 -14.66 -14.28
C ASP A 60 23.55 -13.68 -15.44
N PHE A 61 22.32 -13.69 -15.96
CA PHE A 61 21.94 -12.93 -17.15
C PHE A 61 22.34 -11.44 -17.07
N ASP A 62 23.16 -11.03 -18.05
CA ASP A 62 23.53 -9.65 -18.34
C ASP A 62 23.01 -9.28 -19.74
N PRO A 63 22.12 -8.28 -19.87
CA PRO A 63 21.61 -7.83 -21.18
C PRO A 63 22.67 -7.34 -22.16
N ARG A 64 23.89 -7.02 -21.70
CA ARG A 64 25.02 -6.60 -22.54
C ARG A 64 25.68 -7.77 -23.26
N GLU A 65 25.58 -8.97 -22.68
CA GLU A 65 26.18 -10.21 -23.17
C GLU A 65 25.10 -11.30 -23.27
N PRO A 66 24.09 -11.12 -24.17
CA PRO A 66 22.88 -11.95 -24.17
C PRO A 66 23.13 -13.44 -24.51
N ASP A 67 24.26 -13.74 -25.15
CA ASP A 67 24.64 -15.10 -25.52
C ASP A 67 25.33 -15.86 -24.37
N GLU A 68 25.74 -15.16 -23.30
CA GLU A 68 26.49 -15.73 -22.16
C GLU A 68 25.60 -15.98 -20.94
N ILE A 69 24.34 -16.39 -21.14
CA ILE A 69 23.45 -16.74 -20.02
C ILE A 69 23.80 -18.12 -19.44
N HIS A 70 24.18 -18.20 -18.18
CA HIS A 70 24.52 -19.44 -17.50
C HIS A 70 23.56 -19.69 -16.32
N PHE A 71 23.15 -20.96 -16.17
CA PHE A 71 22.33 -21.36 -15.03
C PHE A 71 23.22 -21.53 -13.79
N ILE A 72 23.10 -20.58 -12.85
CA ILE A 72 23.91 -20.53 -11.61
C ILE A 72 23.11 -20.99 -10.37
N GLY A 73 21.88 -21.47 -10.56
CA GLY A 73 21.03 -21.98 -9.48
C GLY A 73 20.70 -20.90 -8.45
N LEU A 74 20.98 -21.16 -7.17
CA LEU A 74 20.66 -20.24 -6.06
C LEU A 74 21.77 -19.24 -5.72
N THR A 75 22.81 -19.12 -6.57
CA THR A 75 23.99 -18.29 -6.28
C THR A 75 23.63 -16.82 -6.02
N ASN A 76 22.71 -16.23 -6.82
CA ASN A 76 22.21 -14.87 -6.58
C ASN A 76 21.61 -14.71 -5.18
N TYR A 77 20.85 -15.69 -4.70
CA TYR A 77 20.23 -15.66 -3.36
C TYR A 77 21.26 -15.86 -2.23
N GLN A 78 22.34 -16.61 -2.48
CA GLN A 78 23.43 -16.75 -1.51
C GLN A 78 24.23 -15.44 -1.39
N GLN A 79 24.50 -14.77 -2.51
CA GLN A 79 25.18 -13.48 -2.54
C GLN A 79 24.45 -12.42 -1.70
N MET A 80 23.12 -12.40 -1.77
CA MET A 80 22.27 -11.48 -0.99
C MET A 80 22.54 -11.54 0.51
N LEU A 81 22.81 -12.72 1.07
CA LEU A 81 23.03 -12.91 2.52
C LEU A 81 24.26 -12.15 3.04
N SER A 82 25.17 -11.80 2.15
CA SER A 82 26.40 -11.07 2.45
C SER A 82 26.47 -9.69 1.80
N ASP A 83 25.41 -9.24 1.11
CA ASP A 83 25.41 -7.96 0.41
C ASP A 83 25.08 -6.80 1.39
N PRO A 84 26.07 -5.96 1.75
CA PRO A 84 25.84 -4.86 2.68
C PRO A 84 24.92 -3.78 2.09
N VAL A 85 24.92 -3.59 0.76
CA VAL A 85 24.10 -2.58 0.07
C VAL A 85 22.64 -3.00 0.12
N LEU A 86 22.37 -4.29 -0.11
CA LEU A 86 21.05 -4.86 0.06
C LEU A 86 20.52 -4.65 1.48
N HIS A 87 21.29 -5.01 2.50
CA HIS A 87 20.88 -4.90 3.90
C HIS A 87 20.63 -3.45 4.32
N GLU A 88 21.47 -2.54 3.86
CA GLU A 88 21.29 -1.11 4.08
C GLU A 88 20.00 -0.61 3.43
N SER A 89 19.72 -1.01 2.19
CA SER A 89 18.52 -0.60 1.46
C SER A 89 17.22 -1.16 2.06
N LEU A 90 17.25 -2.40 2.57
CA LEU A 90 16.18 -2.98 3.37
C LEU A 90 15.96 -2.18 4.66
N GLY A 91 17.05 -1.81 5.34
CA GLY A 91 17.00 -0.99 6.55
C GLY A 91 16.42 0.40 6.32
N VAL A 92 16.75 1.06 5.21
CA VAL A 92 16.14 2.34 4.80
C VAL A 92 14.63 2.17 4.58
N THR A 93 14.25 1.16 3.80
CA THR A 93 12.85 0.87 3.47
C THR A 93 12.02 0.55 4.72
N LEU A 94 12.55 -0.27 5.62
CA LEU A 94 11.87 -0.64 6.87
C LEU A 94 11.70 0.56 7.81
N ARG A 95 12.77 1.34 8.03
CA ARG A 95 12.70 2.56 8.87
C ARG A 95 11.69 3.55 8.32
N PHE A 96 11.68 3.73 7.00
CA PHE A 96 10.71 4.60 6.33
C PHE A 96 9.28 4.07 6.45
N ALA A 97 9.05 2.77 6.23
CA ALA A 97 7.73 2.16 6.38
C ALA A 97 7.19 2.32 7.82
N LEU A 98 8.02 2.06 8.83
CA LEU A 98 7.66 2.22 10.24
C LEU A 98 7.29 3.66 10.61
N LEU A 99 7.87 4.65 9.93
CA LEU A 99 7.56 6.06 10.13
C LEU A 99 6.30 6.49 9.37
N VAL A 100 6.25 6.18 8.07
CA VAL A 100 5.28 6.78 7.14
C VAL A 100 3.94 6.06 7.15
N VAL A 101 3.90 4.73 7.34
CA VAL A 101 2.63 3.99 7.39
C VAL A 101 1.70 4.48 8.54
N PRO A 102 2.13 4.53 9.82
CA PRO A 102 1.26 5.03 10.87
C PRO A 102 0.90 6.51 10.70
N LEU A 103 1.85 7.32 10.20
CA LEU A 103 1.63 8.74 9.99
C LEU A 103 0.58 9.01 8.88
N THR A 104 0.65 8.27 7.78
CA THR A 104 -0.33 8.37 6.68
C THR A 104 -1.70 7.85 7.10
N LEU A 105 -1.78 6.75 7.87
CA LEU A 105 -3.01 6.25 8.50
C LEU A 105 -3.66 7.30 9.39
N ALA A 106 -2.89 7.86 10.32
CA ALA A 106 -3.38 8.86 11.25
C ALA A 106 -3.82 10.15 10.53
N ALA A 107 -3.02 10.63 9.58
CA ALA A 107 -3.34 11.84 8.82
C ALA A 107 -4.60 11.64 7.97
N ALA A 108 -4.69 10.53 7.21
CA ALA A 108 -5.84 10.26 6.36
C ALA A 108 -7.12 10.08 7.17
N LEU A 109 -7.07 9.36 8.30
CA LEU A 109 -8.22 9.21 9.20
C LEU A 109 -8.60 10.54 9.85
N GLY A 110 -7.62 11.34 10.29
CA GLY A 110 -7.86 12.65 10.89
C GLY A 110 -8.56 13.62 9.93
N VAL A 111 -8.08 13.69 8.68
CA VAL A 111 -8.73 14.50 7.64
C VAL A 111 -10.11 13.93 7.30
N ALA A 112 -10.27 12.61 7.22
CA ALA A 112 -11.57 11.99 6.98
C ALA A 112 -12.57 12.33 8.08
N MET A 113 -12.16 12.30 9.35
CA MET A 113 -12.98 12.72 10.49
C MET A 113 -13.35 14.20 10.43
N LEU A 114 -12.40 15.07 10.05
CA LEU A 114 -12.64 16.49 9.87
C LEU A 114 -13.71 16.73 8.80
N VAL A 115 -13.57 16.10 7.63
CA VAL A 115 -14.51 16.21 6.51
C VAL A 115 -15.86 15.55 6.82
N ASN A 116 -15.88 14.51 7.66
CA ASN A 116 -17.11 13.86 8.11
C ASN A 116 -17.88 14.69 9.16
N SER A 117 -17.20 15.63 9.85
CA SER A 117 -17.79 16.40 10.95
C SER A 117 -18.99 17.22 10.52
N ARG A 118 -20.07 17.16 11.30
CA ARG A 118 -21.28 17.94 11.02
C ARG A 118 -21.06 19.46 11.13
N LEU A 119 -20.05 19.88 11.87
CA LEU A 119 -19.74 21.28 12.17
C LEU A 119 -18.93 21.97 11.06
N LEU A 120 -18.29 21.19 10.17
CA LEU A 120 -17.48 21.76 9.11
C LEU A 120 -18.37 22.37 8.03
N ALA A 121 -18.26 23.69 7.84
CA ALA A 121 -18.85 24.38 6.70
C ALA A 121 -18.03 24.09 5.43
N GLY A 122 -18.70 23.88 4.30
CA GLY A 122 -18.01 23.67 3.01
C GLY A 122 -17.34 22.30 2.84
N ARG A 123 -17.88 21.22 3.42
CA ARG A 123 -17.28 19.86 3.39
C ARG A 123 -16.95 19.36 1.98
N HIS A 124 -17.77 19.68 0.99
CA HIS A 124 -17.51 19.31 -0.41
C HIS A 124 -16.26 19.97 -0.97
N VAL A 125 -15.97 21.22 -0.56
CA VAL A 125 -14.77 21.96 -0.96
C VAL A 125 -13.54 21.32 -0.31
N PHE A 126 -13.55 21.12 1.01
CA PHE A 126 -12.44 20.46 1.70
C PHE A 126 -12.17 19.05 1.17
N ARG A 127 -13.22 18.24 0.95
CA ARG A 127 -13.09 16.91 0.33
C ARG A 127 -12.38 16.98 -1.02
N THR A 128 -12.73 17.97 -1.84
CA THR A 128 -12.10 18.17 -3.15
C THR A 128 -10.65 18.63 -3.01
N LEU A 129 -10.36 19.58 -2.13
CA LEU A 129 -9.02 20.11 -1.90
C LEU A 129 -8.04 19.05 -1.38
N PHE A 130 -8.47 18.18 -0.46
CA PHE A 130 -7.61 17.10 0.06
C PHE A 130 -7.47 15.93 -0.91
N TYR A 131 -8.40 15.76 -1.86
CA TYR A 131 -8.31 14.73 -2.89
C TYR A 131 -7.50 15.17 -4.11
N MET A 132 -7.57 16.46 -4.48
CA MET A 132 -6.96 17.04 -5.67
C MET A 132 -5.46 16.71 -5.86
N PRO A 133 -4.59 16.71 -4.83
CA PRO A 133 -3.18 16.42 -5.00
C PRO A 133 -2.88 15.06 -5.64
N MET A 134 -3.75 14.07 -5.42
CA MET A 134 -3.60 12.73 -6.02
C MET A 134 -3.69 12.76 -7.55
N GLN A 135 -4.33 13.78 -8.13
CA GLN A 135 -4.45 13.94 -9.58
C GLN A 135 -3.16 14.49 -10.21
N ILE A 136 -2.24 15.00 -9.40
CA ILE A 136 -0.97 15.54 -9.88
C ILE A 136 0.00 14.38 -10.13
N PRO A 137 0.65 14.29 -11.31
CA PRO A 137 1.63 13.24 -11.58
C PRO A 137 2.74 13.20 -10.54
N LEU A 138 3.12 12.00 -10.08
CA LEU A 138 4.02 11.82 -8.94
C LEU A 138 5.39 12.48 -9.13
N VAL A 139 5.95 12.42 -10.34
CA VAL A 139 7.23 13.08 -10.68
C VAL A 139 7.09 14.60 -10.61
N ALA A 140 6.03 15.16 -11.19
CA ALA A 140 5.77 16.60 -11.15
C ALA A 140 5.55 17.11 -9.72
N SER A 141 4.78 16.37 -8.92
CA SER A 141 4.60 16.61 -7.49
C SER A 141 5.94 16.63 -6.75
N THR A 142 6.82 15.66 -7.02
CA THR A 142 8.13 15.58 -6.39
C THR A 142 9.00 16.79 -6.72
N ILE A 143 9.00 17.24 -7.98
CA ILE A 143 9.76 18.43 -8.41
C ILE A 143 9.27 19.69 -7.68
N VAL A 144 7.95 19.86 -7.53
CA VAL A 144 7.38 20.97 -6.74
C VAL A 144 7.88 20.90 -5.30
N TRP A 145 7.83 19.72 -4.68
CA TRP A 145 8.32 19.50 -3.32
C TRP A 145 9.82 19.72 -3.15
N ILE A 146 10.64 19.43 -4.17
CA ILE A 146 12.07 19.77 -4.16
C ILE A 146 12.26 21.28 -4.02
N GLY A 147 11.46 22.09 -4.73
CA GLY A 147 11.47 23.54 -4.58
C GLY A 147 10.98 23.99 -3.20
N VAL A 148 9.92 23.37 -2.69
CA VAL A 148 9.35 23.65 -1.35
C VAL A 148 10.36 23.43 -0.23
N LEU A 149 11.09 22.31 -0.32
CA LEU A 149 12.02 21.81 0.70
C LEU A 149 13.47 22.26 0.43
N HIS A 150 13.68 23.16 -0.52
CA HIS A 150 15.00 23.68 -0.81
C HIS A 150 15.57 24.41 0.41
N ALA A 151 16.82 24.12 0.77
CA ALA A 151 17.38 24.56 2.05
C ALA A 151 17.48 26.09 2.18
N THR A 152 17.75 26.80 1.08
CA THR A 152 18.00 28.26 1.09
C THR A 152 16.89 29.11 0.47
N THR A 153 16.08 28.52 -0.40
CA THR A 153 15.03 29.25 -1.14
C THR A 153 13.64 28.62 -0.97
N GLY A 154 13.54 27.57 -0.16
CA GLY A 154 12.29 26.86 0.07
C GLY A 154 11.38 27.66 0.99
N TRP A 155 10.11 27.80 0.58
CA TRP A 155 9.12 28.53 1.37
C TRP A 155 8.83 27.87 2.72
N LEU A 156 9.06 26.57 2.87
CA LEU A 156 8.93 25.91 4.16
C LEU A 156 10.01 26.40 5.15
N ASN A 157 11.26 26.57 4.71
CA ASN A 157 12.32 27.12 5.55
C ASN A 157 12.07 28.59 5.87
N TYR A 158 11.62 29.40 4.90
CA TYR A 158 11.22 30.79 5.18
C TYR A 158 10.09 30.88 6.22
N ALA A 159 9.11 29.97 6.17
CA ALA A 159 8.05 29.91 7.17
C ALA A 159 8.56 29.51 8.57
N LEU A 160 9.50 28.56 8.65
CA LEU A 160 10.15 28.16 9.91
C LEU A 160 10.97 29.30 10.51
N GLU A 161 11.75 30.01 9.69
CA GLU A 161 12.53 31.17 10.12
C GLU A 161 11.63 32.30 10.64
N GLY A 162 10.47 32.51 10.00
CA GLY A 162 9.48 33.50 10.43
C GLY A 162 8.89 33.25 11.82
N VAL A 163 8.91 32.00 12.31
CA VAL A 163 8.53 31.64 13.69
C VAL A 163 9.73 31.40 14.61
N GLY A 164 10.94 31.75 14.17
CA GLY A 164 12.17 31.66 14.95
C GLY A 164 12.81 30.27 14.99
N LEU A 165 12.41 29.35 14.11
CA LEU A 165 12.98 27.99 14.01
C LEU A 165 13.98 27.90 12.85
N PRO A 166 15.18 27.31 13.05
CA PRO A 166 16.11 27.10 11.94
C PRO A 166 15.55 26.05 10.97
N GLY A 167 15.53 26.39 9.68
CA GLY A 167 15.13 25.48 8.62
C GLY A 167 16.17 24.37 8.40
N PRO A 168 15.79 23.09 8.39
CA PRO A 168 16.74 22.01 8.15
C PRO A 168 17.14 21.92 6.67
N ASN A 169 18.27 21.25 6.41
CA ASN A 169 18.65 20.86 5.06
C ASN A 169 17.90 19.57 4.66
N TRP A 170 16.60 19.72 4.36
CA TRP A 170 15.64 18.62 4.20
C TRP A 170 16.13 17.48 3.32
N LEU A 171 16.69 17.78 2.15
CA LEU A 171 17.00 16.77 1.14
C LEU A 171 18.46 16.31 1.14
N GLN A 172 19.39 17.09 1.73
CA GLN A 172 20.82 16.76 1.76
C GLN A 172 21.29 16.28 3.14
N SER A 173 20.39 16.16 4.12
CA SER A 173 20.67 15.56 5.42
C SER A 173 20.21 14.11 5.46
N THR A 174 21.12 13.19 5.85
CA THR A 174 20.82 11.77 6.11
C THR A 174 19.67 11.60 7.12
N PHE A 175 19.51 12.53 8.06
CA PHE A 175 18.44 12.50 9.06
C PHE A 175 17.10 13.04 8.50
N TRP A 176 17.13 14.18 7.81
CA TRP A 176 15.89 14.86 7.40
C TRP A 176 15.28 14.34 6.09
N VAL A 177 16.06 13.65 5.25
CA VAL A 177 15.58 13.22 3.92
C VAL A 177 14.45 12.20 4.01
N GLY A 178 14.48 11.29 5.00
CA GLY A 178 13.38 10.34 5.24
C GLY A 178 12.07 11.05 5.62
N PRO A 179 12.05 11.89 6.66
CA PRO A 179 10.91 12.73 7.01
C PRO A 179 10.43 13.63 5.85
N ALA A 180 11.35 14.22 5.09
CA ALA A 180 11.03 15.03 3.92
C ALA A 180 10.26 14.24 2.87
N LEU A 181 10.73 13.03 2.52
CA LEU A 181 10.03 12.12 1.61
C LEU A 181 8.66 11.67 2.15
N GLY A 182 8.55 11.50 3.48
CA GLY A 182 7.27 11.25 4.15
C GLY A 182 6.29 12.41 4.03
N LEU A 183 6.76 13.65 4.18
CA LEU A 183 5.94 14.86 3.98
C LEU A 183 5.41 14.97 2.54
N MET A 184 6.24 14.67 1.55
CA MET A 184 5.79 14.59 0.16
C MET A 184 4.68 13.56 -0.02
N GLY A 185 4.82 12.38 0.60
CA GLY A 185 3.82 11.31 0.57
C GLY A 185 2.50 11.69 1.26
N LEU A 186 2.56 12.43 2.37
CA LEU A 186 1.37 12.90 3.09
C LEU A 186 0.49 13.83 2.28
N TRP A 187 1.06 14.54 1.31
CA TRP A 187 0.28 15.38 0.40
C TRP A 187 -0.69 14.56 -0.47
N GLY A 188 -0.38 13.29 -0.72
CA GLY A 188 -1.15 12.37 -1.56
C GLY A 188 -2.18 11.49 -0.85
N ILE A 189 -2.53 11.76 0.42
CA ILE A 189 -3.44 10.90 1.23
C ILE A 189 -4.91 10.89 0.79
N GLY A 190 -5.27 11.62 -0.27
CA GLY A 190 -6.65 11.85 -0.69
C GLY A 190 -7.49 10.58 -0.91
N ASN A 191 -6.95 9.56 -1.59
CA ASN A 191 -7.68 8.31 -1.81
C ASN A 191 -8.00 7.59 -0.50
N MET A 192 -6.98 7.50 0.35
CA MET A 192 -7.04 6.82 1.64
C MET A 192 -8.01 7.53 2.59
N MET A 193 -8.02 8.87 2.57
CA MET A 193 -9.00 9.70 3.26
C MET A 193 -10.43 9.40 2.75
N LEU A 194 -10.67 9.29 1.44
CA LEU A 194 -12.01 8.99 0.90
C LEU A 194 -12.49 7.59 1.32
N ILE A 195 -11.59 6.61 1.32
CA ILE A 195 -11.89 5.25 1.79
C ILE A 195 -12.27 5.27 3.28
N PHE A 196 -11.51 5.98 4.12
CA PHE A 196 -11.88 6.18 5.53
C PHE A 196 -13.20 6.91 5.70
N LEU A 197 -13.44 7.95 4.90
CA LEU A 197 -14.69 8.72 4.94
C LEU A 197 -15.90 7.82 4.63
N ALA A 198 -15.80 6.95 3.62
CA ALA A 198 -16.85 5.98 3.31
C ALA A 198 -17.09 5.02 4.48
N GLY A 199 -16.03 4.51 5.12
CA GLY A 199 -16.13 3.67 6.31
C GLY A 199 -16.75 4.39 7.52
N LEU A 200 -16.40 5.66 7.73
CA LEU A 200 -16.99 6.48 8.80
C LEU A 200 -18.48 6.73 8.56
N GLN A 201 -18.90 6.88 7.29
CA GLN A 201 -20.29 7.11 6.90
C GLN A 201 -21.13 5.84 6.94
N SER A 202 -20.53 4.64 6.90
CA SER A 202 -21.25 3.38 7.06
C SER A 202 -21.54 3.00 8.51
N VAL A 203 -20.99 3.74 9.49
CA VAL A 203 -21.26 3.45 10.91
C VAL A 203 -22.70 3.87 11.26
N PRO A 204 -23.56 2.95 11.75
CA PRO A 204 -24.95 3.28 12.09
C PRO A 204 -25.04 4.36 13.16
N THR A 205 -25.97 5.31 12.97
CA THR A 205 -26.14 6.45 13.89
C THR A 205 -26.63 6.03 15.27
N GLU A 206 -27.36 4.92 15.35
CA GLU A 206 -27.96 4.37 16.55
C GLU A 206 -26.90 4.01 17.59
N LEU A 207 -25.72 3.55 17.14
CA LEU A 207 -24.60 3.22 18.03
C LEU A 207 -24.04 4.48 18.73
N TYR A 208 -24.02 5.62 18.03
CA TYR A 208 -23.61 6.88 18.62
C TYR A 208 -24.64 7.43 19.60
N ASP A 209 -25.93 7.23 19.33
CA ASP A 209 -26.98 7.70 20.23
C ASP A 209 -27.08 6.82 21.49
N ALA A 210 -26.92 5.51 21.35
CA ALA A 210 -26.76 4.60 22.49
C ALA A 210 -25.56 4.99 23.37
N ALA A 211 -24.40 5.23 22.76
CA ALA A 211 -23.21 5.66 23.48
C ALA A 211 -23.42 6.98 24.24
N LYS A 212 -24.16 7.95 23.68
CA LYS A 212 -24.50 9.21 24.37
C LYS A 212 -25.42 8.98 25.57
N VAL A 213 -26.39 8.07 25.46
CA VAL A 213 -27.28 7.70 26.58
C VAL A 213 -26.47 7.10 27.73
N ASP A 214 -25.45 6.31 27.41
CA ASP A 214 -24.51 5.72 28.39
C ASP A 214 -23.47 6.73 28.92
N GLY A 215 -23.56 8.02 28.55
CA GLY A 215 -22.65 9.07 29.01
C GLY A 215 -21.27 9.07 28.33
N ALA A 216 -21.11 8.35 27.22
CA ALA A 216 -19.83 8.31 26.49
C ALA A 216 -19.54 9.65 25.80
N GLY A 217 -18.43 10.29 26.18
CA GLY A 217 -17.93 11.49 25.49
C GLY A 217 -17.40 11.20 24.07
N PRO A 218 -16.95 12.23 23.32
CA PRO A 218 -16.45 12.08 21.94
C PRO A 218 -15.29 11.10 21.80
N TRP A 219 -14.35 11.13 22.75
CA TRP A 219 -13.21 10.20 22.76
C TRP A 219 -13.62 8.76 23.05
N ALA A 220 -14.53 8.57 24.01
CA ALA A 220 -15.07 7.25 24.34
C ALA A 220 -15.85 6.66 23.16
N SER A 221 -16.67 7.49 22.49
CA SER A 221 -17.39 7.11 21.26
C SER A 221 -16.42 6.77 20.12
N PHE A 222 -15.37 7.56 19.91
CA PHE A 222 -14.36 7.26 18.89
C PHE A 222 -13.67 5.91 19.16
N ARG A 223 -13.19 5.68 20.39
CA ARG A 223 -12.42 4.49 20.75
C ARG A 223 -13.26 3.21 20.76
N HIS A 224 -14.52 3.27 21.22
CA HIS A 224 -15.34 2.09 21.46
C HIS A 224 -16.43 1.85 20.40
N VAL A 225 -16.78 2.87 19.61
CA VAL A 225 -17.79 2.75 18.54
C VAL A 225 -17.14 2.93 17.17
N THR A 226 -16.55 4.10 16.91
CA THR A 226 -16.05 4.43 15.56
C THR A 226 -14.90 3.52 15.14
N LEU A 227 -13.83 3.45 15.94
CA LEU A 227 -12.60 2.75 15.59
C LEU A 227 -12.82 1.24 15.38
N PRO A 228 -13.60 0.52 16.22
CA PRO A 228 -13.94 -0.88 15.97
C PRO A 228 -14.77 -1.05 14.70
N MET A 229 -15.78 -0.20 14.47
CA MET A 229 -16.67 -0.33 13.30
C MET A 229 -15.96 -0.06 11.97
N ILE A 230 -14.95 0.83 11.95
CA ILE A 230 -14.15 1.08 10.74
C ILE A 230 -12.91 0.18 10.63
N SER A 231 -12.71 -0.74 11.57
CA SER A 231 -11.51 -1.60 11.58
C SER A 231 -11.28 -2.40 10.28
N PRO A 232 -12.29 -2.87 9.51
CA PRO A 232 -12.05 -3.49 8.21
C PRO A 232 -11.45 -2.51 7.20
N VAL A 233 -11.90 -1.25 7.23
CA VAL A 233 -11.41 -0.18 6.36
C VAL A 233 -10.01 0.25 6.78
N LEU A 234 -9.74 0.32 8.09
CA LEU A 234 -8.40 0.55 8.63
C LEU A 234 -7.43 -0.56 8.22
N PHE A 235 -7.86 -1.82 8.30
CA PHE A 235 -7.06 -2.97 7.89
C PHE A 235 -6.72 -2.93 6.40
N TYR A 236 -7.72 -2.67 5.54
CA TYR A 236 -7.49 -2.51 4.11
C TYR A 236 -6.46 -1.42 3.82
N ASN A 237 -6.65 -0.23 4.40
CA ASN A 237 -5.73 0.89 4.21
C ASN A 237 -4.32 0.60 4.77
N LEU A 238 -4.21 -0.12 5.89
CA LEU A 238 -2.94 -0.55 6.47
C LEU A 238 -2.18 -1.48 5.52
N VAL A 239 -2.86 -2.48 4.94
CA VAL A 239 -2.25 -3.42 3.99
C VAL A 239 -1.75 -2.67 2.76
N ILE A 240 -2.58 -1.81 2.16
CA ILE A 240 -2.20 -1.03 0.98
C ILE A 240 -1.04 -0.07 1.29
N ALA A 241 -1.09 0.63 2.43
CA ALA A 241 -0.01 1.54 2.84
C ALA A 241 1.31 0.80 3.08
N LEU A 242 1.26 -0.41 3.66
CA LEU A 242 2.44 -1.23 3.87
C LEU A 242 3.04 -1.67 2.53
N ILE A 243 2.23 -2.20 1.61
CA ILE A 243 2.68 -2.57 0.26
C ILE A 243 3.34 -1.36 -0.44
N ALA A 244 2.68 -0.20 -0.39
CA ALA A 244 3.19 1.02 -1.01
C ALA A 244 4.53 1.49 -0.40
N ALA A 245 4.71 1.36 0.92
CA ALA A 245 5.95 1.73 1.58
C ALA A 245 7.13 0.83 1.18
N PHE A 246 6.89 -0.48 1.01
CA PHE A 246 7.91 -1.41 0.51
C PHE A 246 8.18 -1.23 -0.99
N GLN A 247 7.21 -0.70 -1.74
CA GLN A 247 7.36 -0.39 -3.15
C GLN A 247 7.90 1.03 -3.43
N TYR A 248 8.28 1.78 -2.41
CA TYR A 248 8.68 3.18 -2.54
C TYR A 248 9.91 3.33 -3.46
N PHE A 249 9.77 4.15 -4.51
CA PHE A 249 10.79 4.28 -5.56
C PHE A 249 10.84 5.69 -6.15
N THR A 250 9.74 6.16 -6.73
CA THR A 250 9.73 7.32 -7.64
C THR A 250 10.30 8.59 -7.00
N GLN A 251 9.85 8.95 -5.82
CA GLN A 251 10.34 10.16 -5.14
C GLN A 251 11.82 10.03 -4.76
N ALA A 252 12.24 8.85 -4.28
CA ALA A 252 13.64 8.59 -3.95
C ALA A 252 14.55 8.67 -5.19
N TYR A 253 14.09 8.13 -6.32
CA TYR A 253 14.78 8.24 -7.60
C TYR A 253 14.92 9.69 -8.04
N VAL A 254 13.84 10.47 -8.01
CA VAL A 254 13.85 11.87 -8.47
C VAL A 254 14.68 12.76 -7.54
N VAL A 255 14.57 12.60 -6.22
CA VAL A 255 15.31 13.41 -5.23
C VAL A 255 16.81 13.11 -5.28
N SER A 256 17.20 11.84 -5.39
CA SER A 256 18.60 11.42 -5.38
C SER A 256 19.23 11.26 -6.77
N ASN A 257 18.48 11.57 -7.82
CA ASN A 257 18.84 11.28 -9.21
C ASN A 257 19.32 9.82 -9.42
N GLY A 258 18.60 8.89 -8.79
CA GLY A 258 18.87 7.45 -8.85
C GLY A 258 20.05 6.95 -8.02
N ARG A 259 20.77 7.80 -7.28
CA ARG A 259 22.00 7.44 -6.56
C ARG A 259 21.77 6.93 -5.14
N GLY A 260 20.65 7.30 -4.53
CA GLY A 260 20.38 7.02 -3.11
C GLY A 260 20.97 8.05 -2.14
N ASP A 261 21.51 9.17 -2.63
CA ASP A 261 22.03 10.27 -1.81
C ASP A 261 20.97 10.91 -0.89
N PRO A 262 21.39 11.55 0.23
CA PRO A 262 22.75 11.64 0.76
C PRO A 262 23.16 10.38 1.53
N ASP A 263 24.40 9.92 1.37
CA ASP A 263 24.97 8.79 2.13
C ASP A 263 24.05 7.56 2.20
N ARG A 264 23.50 7.18 1.04
CA ARG A 264 22.55 6.06 0.86
C ARG A 264 21.25 6.17 1.67
N ALA A 265 20.95 7.30 2.31
CA ALA A 265 19.74 7.50 3.10
C ALA A 265 18.44 7.40 2.28
N THR A 266 18.52 7.56 0.96
CA THR A 266 17.38 7.36 0.04
C THR A 266 17.57 6.12 -0.84
N LEU A 267 18.51 5.24 -0.50
CA LEU A 267 18.69 3.96 -1.18
C LEU A 267 17.61 2.98 -0.72
N PHE A 268 16.36 3.21 -1.12
CA PHE A 268 15.27 2.27 -0.91
C PHE A 268 15.52 0.97 -1.66
N PHE A 269 14.91 -0.13 -1.20
CA PHE A 269 15.08 -1.45 -1.79
C PHE A 269 14.84 -1.45 -3.31
N ASN A 270 13.72 -0.85 -3.73
CA ASN A 270 13.39 -0.74 -5.15
C ASN A 270 14.36 0.15 -5.92
N LEU A 271 14.98 1.15 -5.28
CA LEU A 271 16.01 1.94 -5.92
C LEU A 271 17.30 1.12 -6.09
N ASN A 272 17.66 0.31 -5.11
CA ASN A 272 18.78 -0.62 -5.23
C ASN A 272 18.54 -1.64 -6.37
N LEU A 273 17.37 -2.28 -6.37
CA LEU A 273 16.95 -3.19 -7.44
C LEU A 273 17.06 -2.53 -8.82
N TYR A 274 16.56 -1.29 -8.95
CA TYR A 274 16.66 -0.53 -10.20
C TYR A 274 18.12 -0.29 -10.62
N ARG A 275 19.01 0.04 -9.68
CA ARG A 275 20.44 0.24 -9.96
C ARG A 275 21.10 -1.06 -10.43
N GLU A 276 20.81 -2.18 -9.79
CA GLU A 276 21.31 -3.49 -10.22
C GLU A 276 20.82 -3.84 -11.63
N ALA A 277 19.52 -3.66 -11.92
CA ALA A 277 18.93 -4.01 -13.21
C ALA A 277 19.40 -3.09 -14.36
N PHE A 278 19.34 -1.77 -14.16
CA PHE A 278 19.45 -0.79 -15.23
C PHE A 278 20.70 0.09 -15.17
N GLY A 279 21.37 0.15 -14.01
CA GLY A 279 22.64 0.84 -13.85
C GLY A 279 23.84 -0.10 -14.07
N PHE A 280 23.81 -1.25 -13.42
CA PHE A 280 24.90 -2.23 -13.45
C PHE A 280 24.66 -3.39 -14.41
N PHE A 281 23.43 -3.54 -14.92
CA PHE A 281 23.01 -4.61 -15.84
C PHE A 281 23.09 -6.03 -15.24
N HIS A 282 23.14 -6.16 -13.92
CA HIS A 282 23.03 -7.44 -13.21
C HIS A 282 21.56 -7.91 -13.18
N MET A 283 20.99 -8.23 -14.33
CA MET A 283 19.56 -8.52 -14.47
C MET A 283 19.16 -9.82 -13.75
N GLY A 284 20.02 -10.84 -13.74
CA GLY A 284 19.81 -12.05 -12.94
C GLY A 284 19.70 -11.75 -11.44
N TYR A 285 20.67 -10.99 -10.90
CA TYR A 285 20.67 -10.58 -9.48
C TYR A 285 19.47 -9.68 -9.14
N ALA A 286 19.17 -8.69 -9.99
CA ALA A 286 18.02 -7.80 -9.79
C ALA A 286 16.67 -8.53 -9.84
N SER A 287 16.55 -9.54 -10.71
CA SER A 287 15.36 -10.41 -10.74
C SER A 287 15.23 -11.20 -9.45
N ALA A 288 16.33 -11.69 -8.89
CA ALA A 288 16.35 -12.35 -7.59
C ALA A 288 15.93 -11.38 -6.46
N LEU A 289 16.40 -10.12 -6.49
CA LEU A 289 15.97 -9.08 -5.54
C LEU A 289 14.46 -8.81 -5.62
N ALA A 290 13.88 -8.78 -6.83
CA ALA A 290 12.44 -8.61 -7.02
C ALA A 290 11.63 -9.73 -6.33
N TRP A 291 12.09 -10.98 -6.47
CA TRP A 291 11.47 -12.14 -5.81
C TRP A 291 11.63 -12.12 -4.29
N LEU A 292 12.79 -11.67 -3.79
CA LEU A 292 12.98 -11.46 -2.35
C LEU A 292 11.96 -10.44 -1.81
N LEU A 293 11.80 -9.30 -2.47
CA LEU A 293 10.81 -8.28 -2.06
C LEU A 293 9.39 -8.84 -2.10
N PHE A 294 9.03 -9.58 -3.15
CA PHE A 294 7.73 -10.22 -3.25
C PHE A 294 7.46 -11.15 -2.05
N VAL A 295 8.42 -12.00 -1.69
CA VAL A 295 8.30 -12.90 -0.53
C VAL A 295 8.18 -12.13 0.78
N ILE A 296 8.96 -11.05 0.96
CA ILE A 296 8.87 -10.19 2.16
C ILE A 296 7.48 -9.57 2.27
N VAL A 297 6.99 -8.92 1.21
CA VAL A 297 5.68 -8.24 1.21
C VAL A 297 4.54 -9.25 1.37
N LEU A 298 4.61 -10.42 0.72
CA LEU A 298 3.66 -11.51 0.88
C LEU A 298 3.65 -12.02 2.32
N GLY A 299 4.83 -12.27 2.90
CA GLY A 299 4.97 -12.71 4.29
C GLY A 299 4.36 -11.72 5.28
N LEU A 300 4.67 -10.43 5.13
CA LEU A 300 4.07 -9.37 5.94
C LEU A 300 2.55 -9.30 5.78
N THR A 301 2.05 -9.43 4.55
CA THR A 301 0.62 -9.44 4.27
C THR A 301 -0.05 -10.64 4.93
N VAL A 302 0.51 -11.84 4.81
CA VAL A 302 0.00 -13.05 5.47
C VAL A 302 -0.03 -12.88 6.99
N VAL A 303 1.02 -12.30 7.59
CA VAL A 303 1.06 -12.00 9.03
C VAL A 303 -0.05 -11.01 9.42
N LEU A 304 -0.25 -9.94 8.64
CA LEU A 304 -1.34 -8.99 8.87
C LEU A 304 -2.71 -9.67 8.80
N PHE A 305 -2.98 -10.49 7.78
CA PHE A 305 -4.24 -11.22 7.67
C PHE A 305 -4.45 -12.22 8.80
N LYS A 306 -3.39 -12.89 9.28
CA LYS A 306 -3.47 -13.77 10.45
C LYS A 306 -3.82 -13.01 11.73
N THR A 307 -3.33 -11.77 11.89
CA THR A 307 -3.68 -10.94 13.06
C THR A 307 -5.04 -10.27 12.90
N ALA A 308 -5.55 -10.07 11.68
CA ALA A 308 -6.84 -9.40 11.43
C ALA A 308 -8.00 -10.01 12.24
N GLY A 309 -8.05 -11.34 12.39
CA GLY A 309 -9.10 -12.02 13.14
C GLY A 309 -9.21 -11.65 14.64
N SER A 310 -8.18 -11.03 15.23
CA SER A 310 -8.20 -10.63 16.65
C SER A 310 -8.67 -9.20 16.90
N TRP A 311 -8.68 -8.32 15.89
CA TRP A 311 -8.98 -6.89 16.07
C TRP A 311 -9.86 -6.27 14.98
N VAL A 312 -10.08 -6.96 13.86
CA VAL A 312 -10.99 -6.51 12.80
C VAL A 312 -12.39 -7.02 13.09
N PHE A 313 -13.33 -6.09 13.22
CA PHE A 313 -14.74 -6.37 13.45
C PHE A 313 -15.43 -6.75 12.13
N ALA A 314 -15.74 -8.03 11.96
CA ALA A 314 -16.63 -8.48 10.89
C ALA A 314 -18.07 -8.15 11.29
N GLY A 315 -18.67 -7.14 10.67
CA GLY A 315 -19.97 -6.57 11.01
C GLY A 315 -21.21 -7.48 10.80
N GLY A 316 -21.09 -8.78 11.06
CA GLY A 316 -22.19 -9.73 10.90
C GLY A 316 -22.02 -11.09 11.59
N GLU A 317 -20.92 -11.36 12.29
CA GLU A 317 -20.73 -12.65 12.98
C GLU A 317 -20.22 -12.45 14.40
N ARG A 318 -21.16 -12.14 15.31
CA ARG A 318 -21.23 -12.62 16.70
C ARG A 318 -22.46 -12.07 17.39
#